data_AF-A0A7X8F5E3-F1
#
_entry.id   AF-A0A7X8F5E3-F1
#
_cell.length_a   1.000
_cell.length_b   1.000
_cell.length_c   1.000
_cell.angle_alpha   90.00
_cell.angle_beta   90.00
_cell.angle_gamma   90.00
#
_symmetry.space_group_name_H-M   'P 1'
#
loop_
_entity.id
_entity.type
_entity.pdbx_description
1 polymer ?
#
loop_
_entity_poly.entity_id
_entity_poly.type
_entity_poly.pdbx_seq_one_letter_code
_entity_poly.pdbx_strand_id
1 'polypeptide(L)'
;MKNQLSKTICLLAIFAISILFISCNTVPKELDSDLSPEEIILKAQQYSDEGKTSVAEMLYYKLLDQYGTDSTYRVIAEFEIAHIKFKAKKYAEAQPLYEDIINIYETTYDTLPGKYLVLARNDLEQLKKVYTYRENPKKLFSKKRKSKKTQQEEEEENFSAFW
;
A
#
# COMPACT_ATOMS: atom_id res chain seq x y z
N MET A 1 53.32 -6.08 -15.24
CA MET A 1 52.76 -6.73 -14.03
C MET A 1 51.71 -5.89 -13.29
N LYS A 2 51.79 -4.55 -13.26
CA LYS A 2 50.80 -3.67 -12.58
C LYS A 2 49.35 -3.82 -13.10
N ASN A 3 49.17 -4.04 -14.40
CA ASN A 3 47.84 -4.15 -15.05
C ASN A 3 47.10 -5.48 -14.77
N GLN A 4 47.80 -6.49 -14.25
CA GLN A 4 47.15 -7.76 -13.85
C GLN A 4 46.65 -7.67 -12.41
N LEU A 5 47.39 -6.95 -11.54
CA LEU A 5 47.04 -6.74 -10.14
C LEU A 5 45.79 -5.86 -9.97
N SER A 6 45.60 -4.84 -10.82
CA SER A 6 44.39 -4.00 -10.81
C SER A 6 43.14 -4.73 -11.30
N LYS A 7 43.29 -5.64 -12.28
CA LYS A 7 42.19 -6.45 -12.80
C LYS A 7 41.68 -7.46 -11.76
N THR A 8 42.59 -8.09 -11.01
CA THR A 8 42.22 -9.01 -9.93
C THR A 8 41.54 -8.31 -8.76
N ILE A 9 41.96 -7.06 -8.43
CA ILE A 9 41.32 -6.26 -7.38
C ILE A 9 39.90 -5.83 -7.79
N CYS A 10 39.70 -5.39 -9.05
CA CYS A 10 38.36 -5.09 -9.56
C CYS A 10 37.45 -6.33 -9.57
N LEU A 11 37.95 -7.50 -9.97
CA LEU A 11 37.17 -8.75 -9.98
C LEU A 11 36.75 -9.19 -8.57
N LEU A 12 37.62 -9.06 -7.56
CA LEU A 12 37.30 -9.37 -6.17
C LEU A 12 36.28 -8.37 -5.57
N ALA A 13 36.37 -7.09 -5.92
CA ALA A 13 35.41 -6.08 -5.46
C ALA A 13 34.00 -6.32 -6.02
N ILE A 14 33.88 -6.73 -7.29
CA ILE A 14 32.59 -7.07 -7.92
C ILE A 14 31.98 -8.32 -7.26
N PHE A 15 32.81 -9.34 -6.96
CA PHE A 15 32.36 -10.54 -6.26
C PHE A 15 31.87 -10.24 -4.82
N ALA A 16 32.56 -9.37 -4.09
CA ALA A 16 32.16 -8.95 -2.74
C ALA A 16 30.83 -8.17 -2.73
N ILE A 17 30.58 -7.33 -3.74
CA ILE A 17 29.31 -6.59 -3.90
C ILE A 17 28.16 -7.54 -4.26
N SER A 18 28.45 -8.65 -4.95
CA SER A 18 27.45 -9.67 -5.32
C SER A 18 26.89 -10.42 -4.12
N ILE A 19 27.69 -10.60 -3.06
CA ILE A 19 27.30 -11.30 -1.83
C ILE A 19 26.28 -10.50 -1.00
N LEU A 20 26.23 -9.17 -1.17
CA LEU A 20 25.28 -8.29 -0.48
C LEU A 20 23.84 -8.39 -1.02
N PHE A 21 23.61 -9.09 -2.13
CA PHE A 21 22.27 -9.28 -2.71
C PHE A 21 21.60 -10.60 -2.31
N ILE A 22 22.21 -11.41 -1.44
CA ILE A 22 21.59 -12.62 -0.90
C ILE A 22 20.65 -12.23 0.25
N SER A 23 19.58 -11.50 -0.07
CA SER A 23 18.46 -11.33 0.86
C SER A 23 17.65 -12.62 0.80
N CYS A 24 17.79 -13.43 1.84
CA CYS A 24 17.13 -14.73 1.95
C CYS A 24 15.63 -14.49 2.24
N ASN A 25 14.84 -14.33 1.18
CA ASN A 25 13.39 -14.25 1.28
C ASN A 25 12.82 -15.68 1.41
N THR A 26 13.15 -16.35 2.52
CA THR A 26 12.56 -17.65 2.83
C THR A 26 11.12 -17.40 3.23
N VAL A 27 10.19 -17.73 2.34
CA VAL A 27 8.77 -17.83 2.66
C VAL A 27 8.61 -18.99 3.64
N PRO A 28 8.12 -18.74 4.87
CA PRO A 28 7.95 -19.81 5.87
C PRO A 28 6.99 -20.86 5.32
N LYS A 29 7.43 -22.12 5.34
CA LYS A 29 6.89 -23.19 4.50
C LYS A 29 5.57 -23.79 4.99
N GLU A 30 5.07 -23.47 6.18
CA GLU A 30 3.82 -24.05 6.68
C GLU A 30 2.95 -22.96 7.32
N LEU A 31 2.07 -22.39 6.50
CA LEU A 31 0.89 -21.71 6.99
C LEU A 31 -0.10 -22.79 7.39
N ASP A 32 -0.06 -23.18 8.67
CA ASP A 32 -0.98 -24.13 9.30
C ASP A 32 -2.41 -23.97 8.74
N SER A 33 -3.07 -25.07 8.37
CA SER A 33 -4.32 -25.02 7.58
C SER A 33 -5.50 -24.43 8.36
N ASP A 34 -5.44 -24.49 9.70
CA ASP A 34 -6.58 -24.24 10.59
C ASP A 34 -6.37 -22.99 11.47
N LEU A 35 -5.78 -21.93 10.92
CA LEU A 35 -5.61 -20.67 11.63
C LEU A 35 -6.94 -19.94 11.79
N SER A 36 -7.17 -19.37 12.96
CA SER A 36 -8.29 -18.45 13.17
C SER A 36 -8.12 -17.19 12.29
N PRO A 37 -9.22 -16.48 11.96
CA PRO A 37 -9.12 -15.26 11.16
C PRO A 37 -8.23 -14.20 11.84
N GLU A 38 -8.28 -14.09 13.16
CA GLU A 38 -7.43 -13.17 13.93
C GLU A 38 -5.94 -13.56 13.85
N GLU A 39 -5.64 -14.86 13.89
CA GLU A 39 -4.26 -15.34 13.74
C GLU A 39 -3.72 -15.08 12.34
N ILE A 40 -4.55 -15.25 11.30
CA ILE A 40 -4.18 -14.90 9.92
C ILE A 40 -3.88 -13.41 9.81
N ILE A 41 -4.75 -12.55 10.35
CA ILE A 41 -4.57 -11.09 10.34
C ILE A 41 -3.29 -10.71 11.09
N LEU A 42 -3.07 -11.24 12.29
CA LEU A 42 -1.90 -10.94 13.11
C LEU A 42 -0.60 -11.33 12.40
N LYS A 43 -0.54 -12.56 11.85
CA LYS A 43 0.63 -13.02 11.09
C LYS A 43 0.86 -12.17 9.84
N ALA A 44 -0.20 -11.83 9.10
CA ALA A 44 -0.10 -11.01 7.91
C ALA A 44 0.48 -9.62 8.22
N GLN A 45 0.02 -9.00 9.31
CA GLN A 45 0.56 -7.73 9.80
C GLN A 45 2.02 -7.86 10.20
N GLN A 46 2.40 -8.89 10.97
CA GLN A 46 3.80 -9.14 11.34
C GLN A 46 4.70 -9.27 10.11
N TYR A 47 4.31 -10.05 9.11
CA TYR A 47 5.07 -10.15 7.85
C TYR A 47 5.14 -8.84 7.09
N SER A 48 4.06 -8.03 7.10
CA SER A 48 4.05 -6.70 6.49
C SER A 48 5.04 -5.76 7.18
N ASP A 49 5.06 -5.76 8.52
CA ASP A 49 5.96 -4.95 9.34
C ASP A 49 7.43 -5.35 9.16
N GLU A 50 7.69 -6.64 8.92
CA GLU A 50 9.01 -7.16 8.52
C GLU A 50 9.39 -6.84 7.06
N GLY A 51 8.52 -6.20 6.29
CA GLY A 51 8.72 -5.89 4.89
C GLY A 51 8.49 -7.07 3.93
N LYS A 52 8.03 -8.22 4.43
CA LYS A 52 7.69 -9.43 3.66
C LYS A 52 6.26 -9.31 3.09
N THR A 53 6.03 -8.26 2.31
CA THR A 53 4.71 -7.89 1.79
C THR A 53 4.07 -8.97 0.92
N SER A 54 4.85 -9.78 0.18
CA SER A 54 4.31 -10.90 -0.61
C SER A 54 3.75 -12.03 0.26
N VAL A 55 4.33 -12.29 1.43
CA VAL A 55 3.82 -13.30 2.38
C VAL A 55 2.57 -12.76 3.08
N ALA A 56 2.58 -11.48 3.48
CA ALA A 56 1.40 -10.82 4.02
C ALA A 56 0.23 -10.85 3.03
N GLU A 57 0.47 -10.52 1.76
CA GLU A 57 -0.55 -10.56 0.71
C GLU A 57 -1.17 -11.96 0.55
N MET A 58 -0.34 -13.02 0.54
CA MET A 58 -0.81 -14.40 0.49
C MET A 58 -1.73 -14.74 1.67
N LEU A 59 -1.38 -14.30 2.88
CA LEU A 59 -2.19 -14.52 4.07
C LEU A 59 -3.53 -13.81 4.01
N TYR A 60 -3.59 -12.59 3.50
CA TYR A 60 -4.86 -11.90 3.31
C TYR A 60 -5.73 -12.56 2.23
N TYR A 61 -5.14 -13.12 1.16
CA TYR A 61 -5.91 -13.96 0.23
C TYR A 61 -6.43 -15.24 0.90
N LYS A 62 -5.64 -15.86 1.79
CA LYS A 62 -6.11 -17.00 2.60
C LYS A 62 -7.29 -16.60 3.50
N LEU A 63 -7.25 -15.41 4.10
CA LEU A 63 -8.37 -14.88 4.90
C LEU A 63 -9.64 -14.75 4.04
N LEU A 64 -9.52 -14.25 2.81
CA LEU A 64 -10.66 -14.16 1.88
C LEU A 64 -11.19 -15.53 1.48
N ASP A 65 -10.31 -16.48 1.20
CA ASP A 65 -10.69 -17.83 0.80
C ASP A 65 -11.47 -18.57 1.91
N GLN A 66 -11.00 -18.45 3.16
CA GLN A 66 -11.58 -19.17 4.29
C GLN A 66 -12.74 -18.43 4.97
N TYR A 67 -12.71 -17.09 4.98
CA TYR A 67 -13.61 -16.26 5.80
C TYR A 67 -14.24 -15.08 5.04
N GLY A 68 -14.04 -14.97 3.72
CA GLY A 68 -14.49 -13.81 2.92
C GLY A 68 -15.99 -13.66 2.75
N THR A 69 -16.81 -14.64 3.17
CA THR A 69 -18.26 -14.47 3.25
C THR A 69 -18.68 -13.55 4.40
N ASP A 70 -17.84 -13.42 5.44
CA ASP A 70 -18.05 -12.43 6.49
C ASP A 70 -17.55 -11.06 6.03
N SER A 71 -18.46 -10.10 5.98
CA SER A 71 -18.18 -8.73 5.54
C SER A 71 -17.03 -8.09 6.32
N THR A 72 -16.86 -8.41 7.61
CA THR A 72 -15.78 -7.87 8.45
C THR A 72 -14.42 -8.34 7.95
N TYR A 73 -14.23 -9.65 7.75
CA TYR A 73 -12.95 -10.19 7.30
C TYR A 73 -12.68 -9.84 5.85
N ARG A 74 -13.72 -9.74 5.03
CA ARG A 74 -13.62 -9.29 3.65
C ARG A 74 -13.07 -7.87 3.55
N VAL A 75 -13.65 -6.89 4.25
CA VAL A 75 -13.15 -5.50 4.18
C VAL A 75 -11.75 -5.34 4.77
N ILE A 76 -11.38 -6.14 5.79
CA ILE A 76 -10.02 -6.18 6.35
C ILE A 76 -9.03 -6.64 5.28
N ALA A 77 -9.25 -7.83 4.69
CA ALA A 77 -8.30 -8.40 3.74
C ALA A 77 -8.25 -7.62 2.43
N GLU A 78 -9.39 -7.24 1.85
CA GLU A 78 -9.43 -6.45 0.61
C GLU A 78 -8.66 -5.13 0.79
N PHE A 79 -8.81 -4.46 1.95
CA PHE A 79 -8.08 -3.22 2.21
C PHE A 79 -6.57 -3.45 2.23
N GLU A 80 -6.12 -4.45 2.97
CA GLU A 80 -4.69 -4.71 3.15
C GLU A 80 -4.02 -5.16 1.84
N ILE A 81 -4.72 -6.00 1.05
CA ILE A 81 -4.28 -6.37 -0.30
C ILE A 81 -4.20 -5.13 -1.17
N ALA A 82 -5.26 -4.31 -1.23
CA ALA A 82 -5.28 -3.08 -2.02
C ALA A 82 -4.13 -2.15 -1.64
N HIS A 83 -3.85 -2.00 -0.34
CA HIS A 83 -2.78 -1.16 0.17
C HIS A 83 -1.38 -1.68 -0.20
N ILE A 84 -1.17 -3.00 -0.16
CA ILE A 84 0.06 -3.64 -0.67
C ILE A 84 0.22 -3.37 -2.18
N LYS A 85 -0.84 -3.55 -2.98
CA LYS A 85 -0.82 -3.26 -4.42
C LYS A 85 -0.55 -1.78 -4.71
N PHE A 86 -1.16 -0.89 -3.95
CA PHE A 86 -0.96 0.55 -4.07
C PHE A 86 0.51 0.93 -3.81
N LYS A 87 1.11 0.43 -2.72
CA LYS A 87 2.54 0.62 -2.41
C LYS A 87 3.44 0.05 -3.50
N ALA A 88 3.07 -1.08 -4.09
CA ALA A 88 3.75 -1.68 -5.24
C ALA A 88 3.48 -0.96 -6.59
N LYS A 89 2.74 0.16 -6.60
CA LYS A 89 2.33 0.93 -7.78
C LYS A 89 1.46 0.16 -8.78
N LYS A 90 0.87 -0.96 -8.34
CA LYS A 90 -0.09 -1.79 -9.08
C LYS A 90 -1.50 -1.20 -8.95
N TYR A 91 -1.65 0.04 -9.40
CA TYR A 91 -2.86 0.84 -9.16
C TYR A 91 -4.12 0.27 -9.82
N ALA A 92 -3.98 -0.37 -10.98
CA ALA A 92 -5.09 -1.04 -11.65
C ALA A 92 -5.61 -2.26 -10.88
N GLU A 93 -4.76 -2.93 -10.10
CA GLU A 93 -5.16 -4.03 -9.22
C GLU A 93 -5.73 -3.50 -7.89
N ALA A 94 -5.20 -2.39 -7.37
CA ALA A 94 -5.62 -1.81 -6.10
C ALA A 94 -7.01 -1.16 -6.16
N GLN A 95 -7.30 -0.43 -7.24
CA GLN A 95 -8.52 0.34 -7.38
C GLN A 95 -9.82 -0.46 -7.18
N PRO A 96 -10.06 -1.60 -7.89
CA PRO A 96 -11.31 -2.33 -7.74
C PRO A 96 -11.53 -2.84 -6.31
N LEU A 97 -10.47 -3.22 -5.59
CA LEU A 97 -10.57 -3.65 -4.20
C LEU A 97 -11.03 -2.50 -3.27
N TYR A 98 -10.53 -1.28 -3.47
CA TYR A 98 -11.03 -0.14 -2.69
C TYR A 98 -12.48 0.23 -3.02
N GLU A 99 -12.88 0.08 -4.29
CA GLU A 99 -14.26 0.30 -4.73
C GLU A 99 -15.20 -0.74 -4.14
N ASP A 100 -14.79 -2.01 -4.11
CA ASP A 100 -15.54 -3.12 -3.50
C ASP A 100 -15.75 -2.88 -2.00
N ILE A 101 -14.72 -2.43 -1.26
CA ILE A 101 -14.85 -2.08 0.16
C ILE A 101 -15.95 -1.01 0.32
N ILE A 102 -15.89 0.08 -0.44
CA ILE A 102 -16.90 1.16 -0.35
C ILE A 102 -18.30 0.59 -0.63
N ASN A 103 -18.45 -0.23 -1.66
CA ASN A 103 -19.72 -0.86 -2.00
C ASN A 103 -20.25 -1.75 -0.87
N ILE A 104 -19.38 -2.51 -0.18
CA ILE A 104 -19.78 -3.32 0.99
C ILE A 104 -20.37 -2.41 2.08
N TYR A 105 -19.71 -1.31 2.43
CA TYR A 105 -20.22 -0.36 3.44
C TYR A 105 -21.55 0.31 3.04
N GLU A 106 -21.80 0.47 1.74
CA GLU A 106 -23.02 1.10 1.23
C GLU A 106 -24.20 0.14 1.13
N THR A 107 -23.92 -1.18 1.06
CA THR A 107 -24.94 -2.20 0.79
C THR A 107 -25.20 -3.14 1.95
N THR A 108 -24.27 -3.28 2.90
CA THR A 108 -24.49 -4.13 4.07
C THR A 108 -25.31 -3.43 5.16
N TYR A 109 -26.03 -4.24 5.95
CA TYR A 109 -26.66 -3.81 7.20
C TYR A 109 -25.81 -4.17 8.43
N ASP A 110 -24.68 -4.86 8.23
CA ASP A 110 -23.78 -5.29 9.30
C ASP A 110 -23.00 -4.12 9.91
N THR A 111 -22.62 -4.27 11.19
CA THR A 111 -21.72 -3.32 11.84
C THR A 111 -20.26 -3.63 11.48
N LEU A 112 -19.67 -2.80 10.61
CA LEU A 112 -18.28 -2.97 10.15
C LEU A 112 -17.29 -2.04 10.87
N PRO A 113 -15.99 -2.40 10.95
CA PRO A 113 -14.97 -1.52 11.53
C PRO A 113 -14.79 -0.25 10.69
N GLY A 114 -15.26 0.92 11.13
CA GLY A 114 -15.33 2.13 10.30
C GLY A 114 -14.00 2.63 9.70
N LYS A 115 -12.84 2.21 10.23
CA LYS A 115 -11.52 2.65 9.75
C LYS A 115 -11.26 2.31 8.26
N TYR A 116 -11.72 1.14 7.79
CA TYR A 116 -11.41 0.67 6.44
C TYR A 116 -12.12 1.49 5.35
N LEU A 117 -13.34 1.96 5.63
CA LEU A 117 -14.04 2.88 4.73
C LEU A 117 -13.27 4.19 4.54
N VAL A 118 -12.79 4.78 5.64
CA VAL A 118 -12.06 6.05 5.61
C VAL A 118 -10.74 5.88 4.84
N LEU A 119 -9.99 4.82 5.14
CA LEU A 119 -8.72 4.57 4.48
C LEU A 119 -8.88 4.24 2.99
N ALA A 120 -9.86 3.41 2.60
CA ALA A 120 -10.14 3.10 1.21
C ALA A 120 -10.48 4.35 0.39
N ARG A 121 -11.32 5.25 0.94
CA ARG A 121 -11.66 6.54 0.29
C ARG A 121 -10.42 7.42 0.10
N ASN A 122 -9.56 7.50 1.12
CA ASN A 122 -8.33 8.28 1.05
C ASN A 122 -7.38 7.74 -0.02
N ASP A 123 -7.18 6.41 -0.07
CA ASP A 123 -6.29 5.79 -1.05
C ASP A 123 -6.87 5.88 -2.48
N LEU A 124 -8.18 5.83 -2.67
CA LEU A 124 -8.83 6.12 -3.95
C LEU A 124 -8.65 7.58 -4.39
N GLU A 125 -8.70 8.54 -3.46
CA GLU A 125 -8.40 9.93 -3.80
C GLU A 125 -6.93 10.10 -4.23
N GLN A 126 -6.02 9.39 -3.57
CA GLN A 126 -4.61 9.36 -3.98
C GLN A 126 -4.44 8.72 -5.37
N LEU A 127 -5.13 7.61 -5.65
CA LEU A 127 -5.16 6.97 -6.97
C LEU A 127 -5.62 7.95 -8.06
N LYS A 128 -6.69 8.70 -7.82
CA LYS A 128 -7.18 9.74 -8.76
C LYS A 128 -6.10 10.78 -9.07
N LYS A 129 -5.34 11.22 -8.06
CA LYS A 129 -4.21 12.15 -8.25
C LYS A 129 -3.09 11.52 -9.08
N VAL A 130 -2.79 10.24 -8.85
CA VAL A 130 -1.79 9.49 -9.62
C VAL A 130 -2.18 9.36 -11.08
N TYR A 131 -3.42 8.97 -11.39
CA TYR A 131 -3.90 8.90 -12.77
C TYR A 131 -3.87 10.27 -13.46
N THR A 132 -4.36 11.31 -12.76
CA THR A 132 -4.30 12.68 -13.26
C THR A 132 -2.86 13.12 -13.56
N TYR A 133 -1.89 12.76 -12.69
CA TYR A 133 -0.48 13.07 -12.92
C TYR A 133 0.10 12.33 -14.13
N ARG A 134 -0.23 11.04 -14.29
CA ARG A 134 0.23 10.23 -15.44
C ARG A 134 -0.31 10.78 -16.76
N GLU A 135 -1.56 11.25 -16.78
CA GLU A 135 -2.18 11.79 -17.99
C GLU A 135 -1.78 13.25 -18.27
N ASN A 136 -1.69 14.09 -17.24
CA ASN A 136 -1.41 15.52 -17.41
C ASN A 136 -0.76 16.16 -16.16
N PRO A 137 0.59 16.11 -16.04
CA PRO A 137 1.28 16.61 -14.86
C PRO A 137 1.13 18.13 -14.68
N LYS A 138 1.03 18.92 -15.76
CA LYS A 138 0.92 20.39 -15.70
C LYS A 138 -0.38 20.86 -15.03
N LYS A 139 -1.48 20.12 -15.21
CA LYS A 139 -2.81 20.43 -14.64
C LYS A 139 -2.84 20.30 -13.11
N LEU A 140 -2.05 19.40 -12.54
CA LEU A 140 -1.99 19.20 -11.09
C LEU A 140 -1.26 20.35 -10.38
N PHE A 141 -0.14 20.81 -10.96
CA PHE A 141 0.65 21.92 -10.40
C PHE A 141 -0.11 23.25 -10.42
N SER A 142 -0.91 23.51 -11.46
CA SER A 142 -1.75 24.70 -11.52
C SER A 142 -2.87 24.66 -10.46
N LYS A 143 -3.52 23.50 -10.26
CA LYS A 143 -4.55 23.31 -9.22
C LYS A 143 -3.98 23.50 -7.80
N LYS A 144 -2.80 22.94 -7.51
CA LYS A 144 -2.14 23.08 -6.19
C LYS A 144 -1.72 24.51 -5.89
N ARG A 145 -1.25 25.26 -6.90
CA ARG A 145 -0.97 26.71 -6.75
C ARG A 145 -2.24 27.50 -6.46
N LYS A 146 -3.34 27.18 -7.14
CA LYS A 146 -4.63 27.86 -6.94
C LYS A 146 -5.22 27.56 -5.56
N SER A 147 -5.23 26.31 -5.10
CA SER A 147 -5.75 25.97 -3.76
C SER A 147 -4.93 26.61 -2.64
N LYS A 148 -3.60 26.67 -2.80
CA LYS A 148 -2.73 27.33 -1.81
C LYS A 148 -2.96 28.84 -1.77
N LYS A 149 -3.20 29.47 -2.93
CA LYS A 149 -3.54 30.90 -3.02
C LYS A 149 -4.90 31.19 -2.36
N THR A 150 -5.91 30.35 -2.62
CA THR A 150 -7.23 30.48 -2.01
C THR A 150 -7.20 30.26 -0.49
N GLN A 151 -6.45 29.27 0.01
CA GLN A 151 -6.27 29.06 1.45
C GLN A 151 -5.55 30.24 2.12
N GLN A 152 -4.56 30.82 1.45
CA GLN A 152 -3.82 31.96 1.98
C GLN A 152 -4.67 33.24 1.96
N GLU A 153 -5.53 33.44 0.95
CA GLU A 153 -6.50 34.53 0.88
C GLU A 153 -7.60 34.38 1.94
N GLU A 154 -8.13 33.17 2.18
CA GLU A 154 -9.10 32.90 3.25
C GLU A 154 -8.51 33.09 4.66
N GLU A 155 -7.24 32.75 4.86
CA GLU A 155 -6.54 32.93 6.14
C GLU A 155 -6.20 34.41 6.39
N GLU A 156 -5.83 35.17 5.34
CA GLU A 156 -5.64 36.63 5.39
C GLU A 156 -6.97 37.38 5.62
N GLU A 157 -8.05 36.98 4.95
CA GLU A 157 -9.39 37.57 5.17
C GLU A 157 -9.90 37.29 6.59
N ASN A 158 -9.76 36.05 7.08
CA ASN A 158 -10.19 35.68 8.44
C ASN A 158 -9.34 36.37 9.52
N PHE A 159 -8.04 36.57 9.28
CA PHE A 159 -7.18 37.35 10.18
C PHE A 159 -7.51 38.85 10.15
N SER A 160 -7.92 39.39 9.01
CA SER A 160 -8.34 40.80 8.86
C SER A 160 -9.69 41.10 9.51
N ALA A 161 -10.53 40.09 9.75
CA ALA A 161 -11.83 40.21 10.40
C ALA A 161 -11.77 40.31 11.95
N PHE A 162 -10.57 40.23 12.55
CA PHE A 162 -10.36 40.20 14.01
C PHE A 162 -9.80 41.52 14.60
N TRP A 163 -9.61 42.57 13.79
CA TRP A 163 -9.21 43.93 14.19
C TRP A 163 -10.21 44.96 13.68
#